data_AF-A0A6G3SM28-F1
#
_entry.id   AF-A0A6G3SM28-F1
#
_cell.length_a   1.000
_cell.length_b   1.000
_cell.length_c   1.000
_cell.angle_alpha   90.00
_cell.angle_beta   90.00
_cell.angle_gamma   90.00
#
_symmetry.space_group_name_H-M   'P 1'
#
loop_
_entity.id
_entity.type
_entity.pdbx_description
1 polymer ?
#
loop_
_entity_poly.entity_id
_entity_poly.type
_entity_poly.pdbx_seq_one_letter_code
_entity_poly.pdbx_strand_id
1 'polypeptide(L)'
;MTTQPRIALDDLTSDALDQLYDRLAALENGARERSALLEEARDALEAAGINEAHGGESWPRLVPAIEELAADRAGWKARFERVQERVGELEAEGVRHRADNARLTAGQCTDSRAMCEQHHAPPVDGCPYPRCRAARATGRAATA
;
A
#
# COMPACT_ATOMS: atom_id res chain seq x y z
N MET A 1 11.70 40.90 10.63
CA MET A 1 12.26 42.23 10.97
C MET A 1 11.17 43.03 11.63
N THR A 2 11.24 43.25 12.94
CA THR A 2 10.29 44.13 13.64
C THR A 2 10.76 45.56 13.42
N THR A 3 10.08 46.31 12.56
CA THR A 3 10.36 47.72 12.33
C THR A 3 10.04 48.49 13.61
N GLN A 4 11.06 48.90 14.36
CA GLN A 4 10.87 49.81 15.49
C GLN A 4 10.45 51.18 14.95
N PRO A 5 9.35 51.77 15.47
CA PRO A 5 8.98 53.13 15.12
C PRO A 5 10.10 54.09 15.56
N ARG A 6 10.63 54.88 14.62
CA ARG A 6 11.67 55.89 14.89
C ARG A 6 10.99 57.25 15.02
N ILE A 7 11.19 57.91 16.15
CA ILE A 7 10.75 59.29 16.39
C ILE A 7 11.93 60.21 16.05
N ALA A 8 11.69 61.29 15.31
CA ALA A 8 12.73 62.29 15.04
C ALA A 8 13.06 63.03 16.34
N LEU A 9 14.35 63.30 16.59
CA LEU A 9 14.80 63.86 17.87
C LEU A 9 14.20 65.25 18.16
N ASP A 10 13.84 65.99 17.10
CA ASP A 10 13.23 67.31 17.16
C ASP A 10 11.74 67.28 17.58
N ASP A 11 11.09 66.11 17.52
CA ASP A 11 9.68 65.90 17.92
C ASP A 11 9.55 65.32 19.34
N LEU A 12 10.67 65.21 20.08
CA LEU A 12 10.71 64.66 21.43
C LEU A 12 10.28 65.71 22.47
N THR A 13 8.98 66.02 22.49
CA THR A 13 8.38 66.87 23.53
C THR A 13 8.25 66.11 24.85
N SER A 14 8.07 66.82 25.97
CA SER A 14 7.81 66.20 27.29
C SER A 14 6.64 65.21 27.22
N ASP A 15 5.56 65.59 26.54
CA ASP A 15 4.37 64.75 26.37
C ASP A 15 4.65 63.47 25.54
N ALA A 16 5.54 63.56 24.54
CA ALA A 16 5.94 62.40 23.76
C ALA A 16 6.79 61.43 24.58
N LEU A 17 7.61 61.94 25.52
CA LEU A 17 8.40 61.13 26.43
C LEU A 17 7.51 60.44 27.48
N ASP A 18 6.53 61.15 28.03
CA ASP A 18 5.55 60.58 28.97
C ASP A 18 4.76 59.42 28.34
N GLN A 19 4.31 59.60 27.09
CA GLN A 19 3.63 58.52 26.34
C GLN A 19 4.51 57.28 26.12
N LEU A 20 5.83 57.47 25.94
CA LEU A 20 6.77 56.36 25.80
C LEU A 20 6.97 55.62 27.14
N TYR A 21 7.04 56.34 28.26
CA TYR A 21 7.12 55.74 29.58
C TYR A 21 5.85 54.97 29.95
N ASP A 22 4.67 55.53 29.66
CA ASP A 22 3.39 54.83 29.86
C ASP A 22 3.32 53.55 29.02
N ARG A 23 3.76 53.62 27.77
CA ARG A 23 3.80 52.45 26.88
C ARG A 23 4.80 51.40 27.37
N LEU A 24 5.96 51.81 27.87
CA LEU A 24 6.94 50.90 28.44
C LEU A 24 6.37 50.20 29.68
N ALA A 25 5.76 50.95 30.60
CA ALA A 25 5.12 50.42 31.79
C ALA A 25 4.02 49.39 31.45
N ALA A 26 3.20 49.68 30.43
CA ALA A 26 2.18 48.75 29.96
C ALA A 26 2.78 47.46 29.37
N LEU A 27 3.87 47.56 28.61
CA LEU A 27 4.56 46.39 28.05
C LEU A 27 5.22 45.53 29.13
N GLU A 28 5.84 46.16 30.12
CA GLU A 28 6.46 45.48 31.26
C GLU A 28 5.41 44.79 32.15
N ASN A 29 4.29 45.46 32.43
CA ASN A 29 3.15 44.84 33.12
C ASN A 29 2.63 43.64 32.33
N GLY A 30 2.39 43.79 31.02
CA GLY A 30 1.91 42.69 30.19
C GLY A 30 2.91 41.53 30.07
N ALA A 31 4.22 41.81 30.10
CA ALA A 31 5.24 40.77 30.13
C ALA A 31 5.24 39.99 31.44
N ARG A 32 5.11 40.69 32.58
CA ARG A 32 4.97 40.07 33.90
C ARG A 32 3.71 39.21 33.99
N GLU A 33 2.58 39.69 33.51
CA GLU A 33 1.32 38.92 33.46
C GLU A 33 1.45 37.65 32.63
N ARG A 34 2.03 37.75 31.41
CA ARG A 34 2.26 36.56 30.58
C ARG A 34 3.22 35.57 31.22
N SER A 35 4.26 36.05 31.91
CA SER A 35 5.19 35.18 32.64
C SER A 35 4.46 34.43 33.76
N ALA A 36 3.63 35.12 34.54
CA ALA A 36 2.84 34.51 35.61
C ALA A 36 1.87 33.44 35.07
N LEU A 37 1.19 33.71 33.96
CA LEU A 37 0.29 32.74 33.31
C LEU A 37 1.04 31.50 32.80
N LEU A 38 2.27 31.68 32.30
CA LEU A 38 3.09 30.55 31.83
C LEU A 38 3.62 29.71 33.00
N GLU A 39 3.96 30.35 34.13
CA GLU A 39 4.32 29.64 35.35
C GLU A 39 3.13 28.87 35.92
N GLU A 40 1.96 29.49 36.01
CA GLU A 40 0.71 28.82 36.44
C GLU A 40 0.35 27.64 35.53
N ALA A 41 0.48 27.82 34.20
CA ALA A 41 0.24 26.74 33.24
C ALA A 41 1.26 25.60 33.40
N ARG A 42 2.55 25.90 33.63
CA ARG A 42 3.58 24.90 33.88
C ARG A 42 3.26 24.10 35.15
N ASP A 43 2.96 24.80 36.23
CA ASP A 43 2.67 24.18 37.52
C ASP A 43 1.38 23.33 37.44
N ALA A 44 0.38 23.76 36.66
CA ALA A 44 -0.82 22.97 36.39
C ALA A 44 -0.52 21.70 35.57
N LEU A 45 0.38 21.77 34.58
CA LEU A 45 0.81 20.59 33.80
C LEU A 45 1.62 19.60 34.66
N GLU A 46 2.43 20.12 35.57
CA GLU A 46 3.19 19.32 36.55
C GLU A 46 2.26 18.65 37.56
N ALA A 47 1.30 19.39 38.13
CA ALA A 47 0.29 18.85 39.03
C ALA A 47 -0.66 17.83 38.36
N ALA A 48 -0.93 18.00 37.06
CA ALA A 48 -1.65 17.02 36.25
C ALA A 48 -0.82 15.75 35.97
N GLY A 49 0.45 15.74 36.38
CA GLY A 49 1.34 14.60 36.21
C GLY A 49 1.64 14.31 34.74
N ILE A 50 1.46 15.24 33.81
CA ILE A 50 1.68 14.96 32.37
C ILE A 50 3.15 14.58 32.11
N ASN A 51 4.07 15.18 32.86
CA ASN A 51 5.49 14.82 32.82
C ASN A 51 5.78 13.44 33.46
N GLU A 52 4.97 12.95 34.39
CA GLU A 52 5.15 11.64 35.05
C GLU A 52 4.38 10.52 34.33
N ALA A 53 3.16 10.81 33.86
CA ALA A 53 2.27 9.91 33.14
C ALA A 53 2.71 9.67 31.69
N HIS A 54 3.40 10.63 31.07
CA HIS A 54 3.88 10.52 29.68
C HIS A 54 5.34 10.92 29.44
N GLY A 55 6.01 11.61 30.38
CA GLY A 55 7.32 12.24 30.14
C GLY A 55 8.55 11.60 30.79
N GLY A 56 8.40 10.80 31.85
CA GLY A 56 9.55 10.30 32.65
C GLY A 56 9.99 8.89 32.29
N GLU A 57 9.24 7.89 32.74
CA GLU A 57 9.60 6.47 32.61
C GLU A 57 8.99 5.80 31.36
N SER A 58 7.86 6.30 30.88
CA SER A 58 7.13 5.69 29.76
C SER A 58 7.81 5.94 28.42
N TRP A 59 8.37 7.11 28.19
CA TRP A 59 8.94 7.52 26.91
C TRP A 59 10.21 6.75 26.51
N PRO A 60 11.20 6.57 27.40
CA PRO A 60 12.35 5.72 27.12
C PRO A 60 11.98 4.26 26.80
N ARG A 61 10.86 3.75 27.34
CA ARG A 61 10.33 2.41 27.04
C ARG A 61 9.54 2.38 25.72
N LEU A 62 8.77 3.43 25.42
CA LEU A 62 7.88 3.46 24.27
C LEU A 62 8.61 3.74 22.96
N VAL A 63 9.70 4.52 22.97
CA VAL A 63 10.49 4.79 21.76
C VAL A 63 11.01 3.50 21.11
N PRO A 64 11.71 2.59 21.82
CA PRO A 64 12.14 1.31 21.23
C PRO A 64 10.96 0.45 20.72
N ALA A 65 9.83 0.44 21.43
CA ALA A 65 8.65 -0.32 21.01
C ALA A 65 8.04 0.25 19.71
N ILE A 66 8.04 1.57 19.55
CA ILE A 66 7.60 2.23 18.31
C ILE A 66 8.55 1.91 17.15
N GLU A 67 9.86 1.92 17.40
CA GLU A 67 10.88 1.56 16.42
C GLU A 67 10.76 0.09 15.99
N GLU A 68 10.56 -0.83 16.93
CA GLU A 68 10.30 -2.25 16.67
C GLU A 68 9.04 -2.44 15.82
N LEU A 69 7.93 -1.79 16.19
CA LEU A 69 6.70 -1.81 15.39
C LEU A 69 6.88 -1.23 13.98
N ALA A 70 7.71 -0.19 13.84
CA ALA A 70 8.02 0.38 12.53
C ALA A 70 8.85 -0.59 11.67
N ALA A 71 9.81 -1.30 12.27
CA ALA A 71 10.59 -2.33 11.62
C ALA A 71 9.73 -3.53 11.20
N ASP A 72 8.85 -3.99 12.08
CA ASP A 72 7.89 -5.05 11.79
C ASP A 72 6.97 -4.67 10.63
N ARG A 73 6.42 -3.45 10.67
CA ARG A 73 5.59 -2.92 9.58
C ARG A 73 6.34 -2.90 8.25
N ALA A 74 7.61 -2.51 8.25
CA ALA A 74 8.44 -2.52 7.05
C ALA A 74 8.69 -3.95 6.54
N GLY A 75 8.95 -4.90 7.44
CA GLY A 75 9.09 -6.32 7.11
C GLY A 75 7.81 -6.92 6.51
N TRP A 76 6.65 -6.59 7.09
CA TRP A 76 5.34 -6.98 6.56
C TRP A 76 5.08 -6.43 5.18
N LYS A 77 5.37 -5.14 4.95
CA LYS A 77 5.22 -4.50 3.64
C LYS A 77 6.05 -5.21 2.57
N ALA A 78 7.33 -5.45 2.84
CA ALA A 78 8.21 -6.15 1.91
C ALA A 78 7.77 -7.59 1.62
N ARG A 79 7.26 -8.31 2.64
CA ARG A 79 6.69 -9.66 2.45
C ARG A 79 5.44 -9.62 1.58
N PHE A 80 4.57 -8.65 1.81
CA PHE A 80 3.34 -8.49 1.04
C PHE A 80 3.62 -8.16 -0.43
N GLU A 81 4.60 -7.30 -0.71
CA GLU A 81 5.04 -7.00 -2.08
C GLU A 81 5.55 -8.25 -2.81
N ARG A 82 6.39 -9.08 -2.17
CA ARG A 82 6.84 -10.36 -2.74
C ARG A 82 5.69 -11.33 -3.04
N VAL A 83 4.68 -11.39 -2.17
CA VAL A 83 3.51 -12.24 -2.40
C VAL A 83 2.71 -11.74 -3.59
N GLN A 84 2.50 -10.43 -3.73
CA GLN A 84 1.81 -9.87 -4.89
C GLN A 84 2.53 -10.15 -6.20
N GLU A 85 3.86 -10.00 -6.23
CA GLU A 85 4.67 -10.34 -7.40
C GLU A 85 4.49 -11.83 -7.76
N ARG A 86 4.60 -12.72 -6.77
CA ARG A 86 4.43 -14.16 -6.98
C ARG A 86 3.03 -14.54 -7.46
N VAL A 87 1.99 -13.87 -6.97
CA VAL A 87 0.62 -14.05 -7.45
C VAL A 87 0.52 -13.66 -8.93
N GLY A 88 1.09 -12.51 -9.32
CA GLY A 88 1.12 -12.08 -10.71
C GLY A 88 1.83 -13.08 -11.64
N GLU A 89 2.97 -13.62 -11.21
CA GLU A 89 3.69 -14.67 -11.95
C GLU A 89 2.83 -15.92 -12.17
N LEU A 90 2.19 -16.41 -11.10
CA LEU A 90 1.36 -17.61 -11.13
C LEU A 90 0.09 -17.41 -11.96
N GLU A 91 -0.51 -16.23 -11.93
CA GLU A 91 -1.64 -15.88 -12.79
C GLU A 91 -1.23 -15.90 -14.27
N ALA A 92 -0.09 -15.30 -14.61
CA ALA A 92 0.43 -15.31 -15.97
C ALA A 92 0.78 -16.72 -16.44
N GLU A 93 1.33 -17.56 -15.56
CA GLU A 93 1.58 -18.97 -15.82
C GLU A 93 0.27 -19.75 -16.05
N GLY A 94 -0.75 -19.51 -15.21
CA GLY A 94 -2.07 -20.11 -15.38
C GLY A 94 -2.72 -19.76 -16.71
N VAL A 95 -2.55 -18.52 -17.19
CA VAL A 95 -3.01 -18.12 -18.54
C VAL A 95 -2.30 -18.93 -19.63
N ARG A 96 -0.97 -19.08 -19.56
CA ARG A 96 -0.20 -19.87 -20.53
C ARG A 96 -0.63 -21.33 -20.55
N HIS A 97 -0.71 -21.96 -19.39
CA HIS A 97 -1.12 -23.37 -19.29
C HIS A 97 -2.53 -23.62 -19.83
N ARG A 98 -3.48 -22.70 -19.58
CA ARG A 98 -4.83 -22.80 -20.16
C ARG A 98 -4.81 -22.71 -21.68
N ALA A 99 -4.02 -21.80 -22.25
CA ALA A 99 -3.87 -21.67 -23.70
C ALA A 99 -3.23 -22.93 -24.32
N ASP A 100 -2.17 -23.44 -23.71
CA ASP A 100 -1.52 -24.67 -24.16
C ASP A 100 -2.44 -25.88 -24.07
N ASN A 101 -3.22 -26.00 -22.98
CA ASN A 101 -4.20 -27.06 -22.84
C ASN A 101 -5.24 -27.00 -23.96
N ALA A 102 -5.82 -25.83 -24.23
CA ALA A 102 -6.79 -25.65 -25.31
C ALA A 102 -6.19 -26.04 -26.69
N ARG A 103 -4.94 -25.66 -26.96
CA ARG A 103 -4.24 -26.02 -28.20
C ARG A 103 -4.02 -27.53 -28.32
N LEU A 104 -3.54 -28.17 -27.26
CA LEU A 104 -3.30 -29.62 -27.25
C LEU A 104 -4.61 -30.40 -27.40
N THR A 105 -5.68 -29.97 -26.73
CA THR A 105 -7.01 -30.57 -26.87
C THR A 105 -7.53 -30.43 -28.30
N ALA A 106 -7.38 -29.25 -28.93
CA ALA A 106 -7.77 -29.06 -30.32
C ALA A 106 -6.96 -29.95 -31.29
N GLY A 107 -5.66 -30.11 -31.03
CA GLY A 107 -4.79 -31.03 -31.78
C GLY A 107 -5.27 -32.48 -31.66
N GLN A 108 -5.54 -32.95 -30.44
CA GLN A 108 -6.06 -34.31 -30.20
C GLN A 108 -7.40 -34.57 -30.91
N CYS A 109 -8.30 -33.58 -30.96
CA CYS A 109 -9.55 -33.71 -31.71
C CYS A 109 -9.30 -33.83 -33.22
N THR A 110 -8.32 -33.10 -33.74
CA THR A 110 -7.93 -33.15 -35.17
C THR A 110 -7.27 -34.48 -35.51
N ASP A 111 -6.33 -34.93 -34.68
CA ASP A 111 -5.65 -36.23 -34.85
C ASP A 111 -6.63 -37.39 -34.73
N SER A 112 -7.57 -37.31 -33.77
CA SER A 112 -8.65 -38.30 -33.64
C SER A 112 -9.55 -38.30 -34.87
N ARG A 113 -9.91 -37.13 -35.41
CA ARG A 113 -10.71 -37.02 -36.64
C ARG A 113 -9.96 -37.59 -37.84
N ALA A 114 -8.69 -37.26 -38.00
CA ALA A 114 -7.85 -37.77 -39.09
C ALA A 114 -7.69 -39.30 -39.00
N MET A 115 -7.49 -39.84 -37.78
CA MET A 115 -7.49 -41.28 -37.53
C MET A 115 -8.84 -41.91 -37.88
N CYS A 116 -9.96 -41.30 -37.47
CA CYS A 116 -11.29 -41.75 -37.86
C CYS A 116 -11.46 -41.74 -39.39
N GLU A 117 -11.17 -40.63 -40.07
CA GLU A 117 -11.27 -40.51 -41.52
C GLU A 117 -10.40 -41.54 -42.26
N GLN A 118 -9.17 -41.80 -41.77
CA GLN A 118 -8.28 -42.84 -42.32
C GLN A 118 -8.85 -44.25 -42.15
N HIS A 119 -9.51 -44.55 -41.04
CA HIS A 119 -10.19 -45.84 -40.83
C HIS A 119 -11.54 -45.95 -41.57
N HIS A 120 -12.13 -44.83 -41.96
CA HIS A 120 -13.44 -44.75 -42.61
C HIS A 120 -13.37 -44.64 -44.15
N ALA A 121 -12.25 -44.22 -44.73
CA ALA A 121 -11.87 -44.56 -46.10
C ALA A 121 -11.50 -46.06 -46.14
N PRO A 122 -11.66 -46.76 -47.28
CA PRO A 122 -12.11 -48.15 -47.41
C PRO A 122 -11.66 -49.11 -46.28
N PRO A 123 -12.55 -49.96 -45.77
CA PRO A 123 -12.34 -50.64 -44.50
C PRO A 123 -11.03 -51.45 -44.48
N VAL A 124 -10.07 -50.97 -43.69
CA VAL A 124 -8.72 -51.54 -43.56
C VAL A 124 -8.79 -52.97 -43.05
N ASP A 125 -8.10 -53.90 -43.70
CA ASP A 125 -8.12 -55.31 -43.31
C ASP A 125 -7.53 -55.54 -41.90
N GLY A 126 -8.11 -56.44 -41.11
CA GLY A 126 -7.73 -56.68 -39.71
C GLY A 126 -8.14 -55.63 -38.65
N CYS A 127 -8.70 -54.46 -39.00
CA CYS A 127 -9.19 -53.46 -38.02
C CYS A 127 -10.24 -54.04 -37.03
N PRO A 128 -10.08 -53.84 -35.70
CA PRO A 128 -10.93 -54.43 -34.65
C PRO A 128 -12.24 -53.69 -34.41
N TYR A 129 -12.42 -52.48 -34.95
CA TYR A 129 -13.62 -51.67 -34.69
C TYR A 129 -14.88 -52.26 -35.35
N PRO A 130 -16.03 -52.35 -34.63
CA PRO A 130 -17.25 -52.99 -35.14
C PRO A 130 -17.77 -52.41 -36.47
N ARG A 131 -17.67 -51.08 -36.67
CA ARG A 131 -18.09 -50.40 -37.91
C ARG A 131 -17.27 -50.84 -39.13
N CYS A 132 -15.95 -50.99 -38.98
CA CYS A 132 -15.06 -51.47 -40.05
C CYS A 132 -15.34 -52.95 -40.40
N ARG A 133 -15.61 -53.80 -39.39
CA ARG A 133 -16.00 -55.20 -39.61
C ARG A 133 -17.30 -55.31 -40.42
N ALA A 134 -18.30 -54.50 -40.09
CA ALA A 134 -19.58 -54.45 -40.82
C ALA A 134 -19.42 -53.92 -42.27
N ALA A 135 -18.58 -52.90 -42.47
CA ALA A 135 -18.28 -52.36 -43.79
C ALA A 135 -17.59 -53.40 -44.69
N ARG A 136 -16.64 -54.20 -44.18
CA ARG A 136 -16.02 -55.29 -44.96
C ARG A 136 -17.01 -56.36 -45.37
N ALA A 137 -17.89 -56.78 -44.46
CA ALA A 137 -18.88 -57.81 -44.75
C ALA A 137 -19.86 -57.42 -45.87
N THR A 138 -20.02 -56.12 -46.12
CA THR A 138 -20.98 -55.59 -47.11
C THR A 138 -20.30 -55.02 -48.36
N GLY A 139 -18.96 -54.94 -48.40
CA GLY A 139 -18.20 -54.34 -49.50
C GLY A 139 -18.44 -52.84 -49.68
N ARG A 140 -19.05 -52.15 -48.71
CA ARG A 140 -19.38 -50.73 -48.76
C ARG A 140 -18.39 -49.91 -47.93
N ALA A 141 -18.25 -48.63 -48.28
CA ALA A 141 -17.47 -47.69 -47.46
C ALA A 141 -18.04 -47.63 -46.03
N ALA A 142 -17.16 -47.48 -45.04
CA ALA A 142 -17.54 -47.38 -43.63
C ALA A 142 -18.11 -45.99 -43.30
N THR A 143 -18.86 -45.35 -44.19
CA THR A 143 -19.31 -43.97 -44.03
C THR A 143 -20.76 -43.96 -43.52
N ALA A 144 -20.91 -43.74 -42.21
CA ALA A 144 -22.15 -43.32 -41.56
C ALA A 144 -21.83 -42.34 -40.44
#